data_AF-A0A2C6WTH2-F1
#
_entry.id   AF-A0A2C6WTH2-F1
#
_cell.length_a   1.000
_cell.length_b   1.000
_cell.length_c   1.000
_cell.angle_alpha   90.00
_cell.angle_beta   90.00
_cell.angle_gamma   90.00
#
_symmetry.space_group_name_H-M   'P 1'
#
loop_
_entity.id
_entity.type
_entity.pdbx_description
1 polymer ?
#
loop_
_entity_poly.entity_id
_entity_poly.type
_entity_poly.pdbx_seq_one_letter_code
_entity_poly.pdbx_strand_id
1 'polypeptide(L)' 'MSETITYIIRHRDMPIYITNKPTDNNSDVSYSTNRNRAREFNGMEEASINMDYHIAIKKTVTETIEYQEVDNEF' A
#
# COMPACT_ATOMS: atom_id res chain seq x y z
N MET A 1 -18.61 9.27 -2.34
CA MET A 1 -17.47 8.92 -1.48
C MET A 1 -16.47 8.17 -2.34
N SER A 2 -15.24 8.66 -2.44
CA SER A 2 -14.18 7.96 -3.15
C SER A 2 -13.41 7.12 -2.14
N GLU A 3 -13.44 5.80 -2.31
CA GLU A 3 -12.64 4.87 -1.50
C GLU A 3 -11.54 4.28 -2.36
N THR A 4 -10.29 4.50 -1.98
CA THR A 4 -9.13 3.87 -2.60
C THR A 4 -8.57 2.83 -1.65
N ILE A 5 -8.58 1.57 -2.08
CA ILE A 5 -8.00 0.45 -1.32
C ILE A 5 -6.64 0.11 -1.94
N THR A 6 -5.58 0.21 -1.14
CA THR A 6 -4.25 -0.29 -1.48
C THR A 6 -3.76 -1.27 -0.41
N TYR A 7 -2.69 -2.01 -0.73
CA TYR A 7 -2.06 -2.94 0.18
C TYR A 7 -0.57 -2.66 0.23
N ILE A 8 0.04 -2.82 1.40
CA ILE A 8 1.49 -2.96 1.54
C ILE A 8 1.80 -4.36 2.05
N ILE A 9 2.96 -4.90 1.69
CA ILE A 9 3.34 -6.26 2.09
C ILE A 9 4.53 -6.18 3.04
N ARG A 10 4.43 -6.90 4.17
CA ARG A 10 5.51 -7.05 5.15
C ARG A 10 5.84 -8.51 5.41
N HIS A 11 7.04 -8.76 5.89
CA HIS A 11 7.40 -10.08 6.40
C HIS A 11 6.63 -10.38 7.71
N ARG A 12 6.37 -11.67 7.99
CA ARG A 12 5.66 -12.12 9.20
C ARG A 12 6.47 -11.89 10.47
N ASP A 13 7.71 -12.36 10.47
CA ASP A 13 8.58 -12.34 11.66
C ASP A 13 9.42 -11.08 11.82
N MET A 14 9.57 -10.28 10.76
CA MET A 14 10.47 -9.13 10.73
C MET A 14 9.73 -7.86 10.29
N PRO A 15 10.03 -6.68 10.89
CA PRO A 15 9.43 -5.41 10.51
C PRO A 15 10.06 -4.84 9.23
N ILE A 16 10.09 -5.65 8.16
CA ILE A 16 10.58 -5.26 6.82
C ILE A 16 9.42 -5.32 5.83
N TYR A 17 9.43 -4.37 4.90
CA TYR A 17 8.38 -4.14 3.92
C TYR A 17 8.94 -4.32 2.51
N ILE A 18 8.15 -4.90 1.62
CA ILE A 18 8.52 -5.05 0.22
C ILE A 18 8.49 -3.68 -0.48
N THR A 19 9.56 -3.34 -1.19
CA THR A 19 9.74 -2.02 -1.84
C THR A 19 9.66 -2.05 -3.36
N ASN A 20 9.56 -3.23 -3.97
CA ASN A 20 9.40 -3.41 -5.41
C ASN A 20 8.16 -4.27 -5.72
N LYS A 21 7.82 -4.42 -7.01
CA LYS A 21 6.75 -5.33 -7.47
C LYS A 21 7.41 -6.52 -8.17
N PRO A 22 7.79 -7.59 -7.45
CA PRO A 22 8.38 -8.76 -8.07
C PRO A 22 7.37 -9.40 -9.01
N THR A 23 7.83 -9.80 -10.18
CA THR A 23 7.03 -10.46 -11.23
C THR A 23 7.63 -11.82 -11.54
N ASP A 24 6.94 -12.61 -12.37
CA ASP A 24 7.48 -13.89 -12.82
C ASP A 24 8.82 -13.74 -13.56
N ASN A 25 8.96 -12.67 -14.34
CA ASN A 25 10.19 -12.37 -15.08
C ASN A 25 11.29 -11.74 -14.21
N ASN A 26 10.95 -11.17 -13.06
CA ASN A 26 11.91 -10.67 -12.08
C ASN A 26 11.39 -10.89 -10.67
N SER A 27 11.74 -12.05 -10.13
CA SER A 27 11.27 -12.52 -8.82
C SER A 27 12.10 -11.99 -7.65
N ASP A 28 13.09 -11.13 -7.89
CA ASP A 28 13.88 -10.56 -6.80
C ASP A 28 12.99 -9.68 -5.92
N VAL A 29 12.97 -9.95 -4.62
CA VAL A 29 12.16 -9.20 -3.66
C VAL A 29 13.07 -8.28 -2.86
N SER A 30 12.87 -6.98 -3.04
CA SER A 30 13.60 -5.95 -2.31
C SER A 30 12.84 -5.55 -1.05
N TYR A 31 13.58 -5.37 0.05
CA TYR A 31 13.01 -5.04 1.35
C TYR A 31 13.57 -3.73 1.92
N SER A 32 12.78 -3.08 2.78
CA SER A 32 13.23 -1.98 3.63
C SER A 32 12.57 -2.02 4.99
N THR A 33 13.31 -1.61 6.02
CA THR A 33 12.75 -1.36 7.35
C THR A 33 11.93 -0.06 7.40
N ASN A 34 12.08 0.83 6.41
CA ASN A 34 11.31 2.06 6.32
C ASN A 34 9.96 1.82 5.64
N ARG A 35 8.88 1.88 6.43
CA ARG A 35 7.50 1.70 5.95
C ARG A 35 7.11 2.67 4.83
N ASN A 36 7.63 3.90 4.81
CA ASN A 36 7.29 4.88 3.77
C ASN A 36 7.85 4.51 2.39
N ARG A 37 8.83 3.60 2.35
CA ARG A 37 9.37 3.05 1.09
C ARG A 37 8.61 1.80 0.63
N ALA A 38 7.68 1.30 1.43
CA ALA A 38 6.89 0.14 1.08
C ALA A 38 6.11 0.42 -0.22
N ARG A 39 6.14 -0.54 -1.13
CA ARG A 39 5.40 -0.44 -2.37
C ARG A 39 3.92 -0.68 -2.08
N GLU A 40 3.07 0.17 -2.64
CA GLU A 40 1.63 -0.02 -2.62
C GLU A 40 1.19 -0.90 -3.79
N PHE A 41 0.31 -1.84 -3.49
CA PHE A 41 -0.28 -2.80 -4.42
C PHE A 41 -1.77 -2.53 -4.50
N ASN A 42 -2.32 -2.39 -5.71
CA ASN A 42 -3.76 -2.24 -5.94
C ASN A 42 -4.50 -3.60 -5.98
N GLY A 43 -3.75 -4.69 -5.85
CA GLY A 43 -4.19 -6.09 -5.90
C GLY A 43 -2.97 -7.01 -5.84
N MET A 44 -3.15 -8.26 -5.43
CA MET A 44 -2.05 -9.23 -5.26
C MET A 44 -1.84 -10.16 -6.46
N GLU A 45 -2.69 -10.08 -7.46
CA GLU A 45 -2.74 -11.04 -8.59
C GLU A 45 -1.52 -10.93 -9.52
N GLU A 46 -0.81 -9.81 -9.51
CA GLU A 46 0.32 -9.53 -10.40
C GLU A 46 1.69 -9.61 -9.72
N ALA A 47 1.76 -10.03 -8.45
CA ALA A 47 2.99 -10.02 -7.68
C ALA A 47 3.43 -11.44 -7.31
N SER A 48 4.62 -11.83 -7.74
CA SER A 48 5.24 -13.12 -7.41
C SER A 48 5.83 -13.09 -5.99
N ILE A 49 4.97 -13.00 -4.98
CA ILE A 49 5.36 -12.88 -3.57
C ILE A 49 4.86 -14.11 -2.81
N ASN A 50 5.77 -14.78 -2.10
CA ASN A 50 5.39 -15.90 -1.25
C ASN A 50 4.66 -15.40 0.02
N MET A 51 3.33 -15.49 0.02
CA MET A 51 2.47 -15.10 1.13
C MET A 51 2.58 -16.01 2.37
N ASP A 52 3.30 -17.13 2.32
CA ASP A 52 3.55 -17.98 3.49
C ASP A 52 4.50 -17.31 4.49
N TYR A 53 5.43 -16.49 3.99
CA TYR A 53 6.36 -15.70 4.81
C TYR A 53 5.92 -14.24 5.00
N HIS A 54 4.88 -13.82 4.27
CA HIS A 54 4.46 -12.43 4.22
C HIS A 54 3.02 -12.25 4.69
N ILE A 55 2.67 -11.02 5.02
CA ILE A 55 1.29 -10.61 5.20
C ILE A 55 1.03 -9.30 4.47
N ALA A 56 -0.19 -9.18 3.98
CA ALA A 56 -0.68 -7.95 3.41
C ALA A 56 -1.37 -7.10 4.48
N ILE A 57 -1.07 -5.80 4.46
CA ILE A 57 -1.69 -4.79 5.29
C ILE A 57 -2.55 -3.94 4.37
N LYS A 58 -3.88 -4.02 4.54
CA LYS A 58 -4.84 -3.20 3.82
C LYS A 58 -4.74 -1.75 4.29
N LYS A 59 -4.69 -0.83 3.33
CA LYS A 59 -4.80 0.62 3.52
C LYS A 59 -6.06 1.05 2.77
N THR A 60 -7.00 1.61 3.51
CA THR A 60 -8.20 2.23 2.95
C THR A 60 -8.06 3.73 3.11
N VAL A 61 -8.16 4.47 2.01
CA VAL A 61 -8.20 5.94 1.99
C VAL A 61 -9.61 6.35 1.59
N THR A 62 -10.33 6.98 2.52
CA THR A 62 -11.65 7.58 2.29
C THR A 62 -11.49 9.09 2.19
N GLU A 63 -11.68 9.64 1.01
CA GLU A 63 -11.65 11.08 0.79
C GLU A 63 -13.07 11.66 0.86
N THR A 64 -13.25 12.67 1.72
CA THR A 64 -14.48 13.45 1.82
C THR A 64 -14.14 14.90 1.52
N ILE A 65 -14.77 15.47 0.49
CA ILE A 65 -14.58 16.86 0.09
C ILE A 65 -15.87 17.59 0.43
N GLU A 66 -15.78 18.58 1.30
CA GLU A 66 -16.90 19.43 1.72
C GLU A 66 -16.64 20.87 1.26
N TYR A 67 -17.63 21.47 0.62
CA TYR A 67 -17.62 22.87 0.22
C TYR A 67 -18.63 23.60 1.09
N GLN A 68 -18.19 24.67 1.73
CA GLN A 68 -19.07 25.57 2.47
C GLN A 68 -19.00 26.95 1.82
N GLU A 69 -20.17 27.53 1.56
CA GLU A 69 -20.30 28.94 1.22
C GLU A 69 -20.02 29.75 2.48
N VAL A 70 -18.97 30.56 2.44
CA VAL A 70 -18.66 31.55 3.48
C VAL A 70 -19.19 32.90 3.01
N ASP A 71 -20.09 33.48 3.80
CA ASP A 71 -20.56 34.85 3.56
C ASP A 71 -19.40 35.81 3.84
N ASN A 72 -19.18 36.77 2.92
CA ASN A 72 -18.13 37.77 3.06
C ASN A 72 -18.57 38.86 4.04
N GLU A 73 -18.68 38.54 5.33
CA GLU A 73 -18.74 39.55 6.39
C GLU A 73 -17.30 39.83 6.88
N PHE A 74 -16.62 40.73 6.16
CA PHE A 74 -15.42 41.44 6.62
C PHE A 74 -15.80 42.75 7.32
#